data_AF-A0A2S7QLU2-F1
#
_entry.id   AF-A0A2S7QLU2-F1
#
_cell.length_a   1.000
_cell.length_b   1.000
_cell.length_c   1.000
_cell.angle_alpha   90.00
_cell.angle_beta   90.00
_cell.angle_gamma   90.00
#
_symmetry.space_group_name_H-M   'P 1'
#
loop_
_entity.id
_entity.type
_entity.pdbx_description
1 polymer ?
#
loop_
_entity_poly.entity_id
_entity_poly.type
_entity_poly.pdbx_seq_one_letter_code
_entity_poly.pdbx_strand_id
1 'polypeptide(L)'
;MNIDDSEVEVAAGSKSRKKTESAEDRARRATEKKTAKEAEKEQKRIEREYTKAAKAKEKEKAKDIARVNIDRTKPEVSLPEMTVLLPDILDAAVKGQTTFALDDLGCKHTEWAATGMPVVKWNRTVTSRFNPETDIWEPMRAVTKEEKQILIYVPAKKFIEMALATEQQENIDSHITSLKMQFPSHSIIYLIEGLTAWRRHNRNISDRQYKAAVRSHISSEIPTTAQRKQKAKDEGYVEADEAIEDALLGLQVLHEVYIHHTVKPSDTAKWIAKFTLHISTIPYMYVTFLFRTPPPPPLPPPPSPPNPPHTPPPTQPHQNTPHTPPYLAPTR
;
A
#
# COMPACT_ATOMS: atom_id res chain seq x y z
N MET A 1 -59.92 24.35 52.39
CA MET A 1 -60.05 25.36 53.46
C MET A 1 -58.95 25.05 54.45
N ASN A 2 -57.80 25.74 54.40
CA ASN A 2 -57.56 27.17 54.69
C ASN A 2 -57.38 27.36 56.20
N ILE A 3 -56.18 27.78 56.63
CA ILE A 3 -55.84 29.15 57.10
C ILE A 3 -56.27 29.33 58.56
N ASP A 4 -55.49 29.86 59.51
CA ASP A 4 -54.05 30.17 59.64
C ASP A 4 -53.84 30.48 61.16
N ASP A 5 -52.67 30.94 61.56
CA ASP A 5 -52.43 31.99 62.58
C ASP A 5 -51.11 31.76 63.35
N SER A 6 -50.04 32.35 62.81
CA SER A 6 -49.12 33.20 63.60
C SER A 6 -49.92 34.21 64.45
N GLU A 7 -49.51 34.68 65.63
CA GLU A 7 -48.24 35.30 66.05
C GLU A 7 -48.32 35.46 67.62
N VAL A 8 -47.32 35.70 68.48
CA VAL A 8 -46.46 36.90 68.71
C VAL A 8 -45.38 36.59 69.78
N GLU A 9 -44.23 37.28 69.74
CA GLU A 9 -43.10 37.26 70.71
C GLU A 9 -43.38 37.97 72.09
N VAL A 10 -42.50 38.12 73.11
CA VAL A 10 -41.04 37.86 73.33
C VAL A 10 -40.76 37.60 74.84
N ALA A 11 -39.52 37.15 75.15
CA ALA A 11 -38.72 37.50 76.36
C ALA A 11 -39.13 36.95 77.76
N ALA A 12 -38.22 36.65 78.71
CA ALA A 12 -36.76 36.47 78.71
C ALA A 12 -36.33 35.74 80.03
N GLY A 13 -35.08 35.21 80.14
CA GLY A 13 -34.51 34.90 81.47
C GLY A 13 -33.62 33.65 81.67
N SER A 14 -32.48 33.56 81.00
CA SER A 14 -31.25 32.81 81.35
C SER A 14 -31.19 31.92 82.63
N LYS A 15 -30.78 30.64 82.46
CA LYS A 15 -29.55 30.10 83.13
C LYS A 15 -29.04 28.75 82.58
N SER A 16 -27.78 28.76 82.15
CA SER A 16 -26.80 27.66 82.07
C SER A 16 -27.24 26.21 81.79
N ARG A 17 -26.79 25.67 80.63
CA ARG A 17 -26.25 24.30 80.57
C ARG A 17 -25.08 24.19 79.59
N LYS A 18 -23.88 24.49 80.09
CA LYS A 18 -22.61 24.23 79.40
C LYS A 18 -22.42 22.70 79.37
N LYS A 19 -22.88 22.06 78.29
CA LYS A 19 -22.85 20.61 78.14
C LYS A 19 -21.40 20.16 78.02
N THR A 20 -20.85 19.56 79.07
CA THR A 20 -19.54 18.90 79.05
C THR A 20 -19.63 17.69 78.14
N GLU A 21 -18.99 17.73 76.96
CA GLU A 21 -18.72 16.51 76.19
C GLU A 21 -17.92 15.54 77.08
N SER A 22 -18.39 14.29 77.20
CA SER A 22 -17.60 13.24 77.85
C SER A 22 -16.29 13.03 77.09
N ALA A 23 -15.23 12.64 77.80
CA ALA A 23 -13.99 12.21 77.16
C ALA A 23 -14.24 11.06 76.16
N GLU A 24 -15.25 10.24 76.40
CA GLU A 24 -15.68 9.15 75.52
C GLU A 24 -16.32 9.65 74.22
N ASP A 25 -17.21 10.67 74.25
CA ASP A 25 -17.77 11.27 73.04
C ASP A 25 -16.68 11.91 72.17
N ARG A 26 -15.70 12.55 72.82
CA ARG A 26 -14.55 13.15 72.14
C ARG A 26 -13.62 12.07 71.55
N ALA A 27 -13.48 10.92 72.21
CA ALA A 27 -12.76 9.77 71.69
C ALA A 27 -13.50 9.11 70.51
N ARG A 28 -14.82 8.92 70.62
CA ARG A 28 -15.69 8.35 69.56
C ARG A 28 -15.65 9.20 68.28
N ARG A 29 -15.82 10.52 68.42
CA ARG A 29 -15.67 11.48 67.32
C ARG A 29 -14.26 11.49 66.73
N ALA A 30 -13.23 11.26 67.55
CA ALA A 30 -11.85 11.15 67.06
C ALA A 30 -11.60 9.83 66.30
N THR A 31 -12.21 8.71 66.71
CA THR A 31 -12.14 7.44 65.98
C THR A 31 -12.94 7.48 64.69
N GLU A 32 -14.17 7.99 64.70
CA GLU A 32 -15.01 8.16 63.49
C GLU A 32 -14.34 9.09 62.47
N LYS A 33 -13.68 10.16 62.93
CA LYS A 33 -12.91 11.07 62.07
C LYS A 33 -11.58 10.46 61.57
N LYS A 34 -11.06 9.41 62.21
CA LYS A 34 -9.91 8.64 61.70
C LYS A 34 -10.36 7.61 60.65
N THR A 35 -11.37 6.80 60.96
CA THR A 35 -11.91 5.80 60.02
C THR A 35 -12.48 6.45 58.76
N ALA A 36 -13.18 7.58 58.88
CA ALA A 36 -13.62 8.35 57.71
C ALA A 36 -12.45 8.87 56.86
N LYS A 37 -11.38 9.36 57.48
CA LYS A 37 -10.16 9.80 56.76
C LYS A 37 -9.36 8.65 56.15
N GLU A 38 -9.40 7.47 56.74
CA GLU A 38 -8.77 6.26 56.19
C GLU A 38 -9.57 5.71 55.01
N ALA A 39 -10.90 5.68 55.12
CA ALA A 39 -11.79 5.35 54.00
C ALA A 39 -11.67 6.36 52.83
N GLU A 40 -11.61 7.67 53.11
CA GLU A 40 -11.39 8.71 52.10
C GLU A 40 -10.03 8.55 51.40
N LYS A 41 -8.96 8.26 52.16
CA LYS A 41 -7.62 7.97 51.60
C LYS A 41 -7.62 6.72 50.72
N GLU A 42 -8.33 5.67 51.13
CA GLU A 42 -8.39 4.41 50.40
C GLU A 42 -9.21 4.54 49.10
N GLN A 43 -10.38 5.17 49.15
CA GLN A 43 -11.15 5.52 47.95
C GLN A 43 -10.33 6.35 46.98
N LYS A 44 -9.60 7.36 47.48
CA LYS A 44 -8.69 8.19 46.69
C LYS A 44 -7.49 7.42 46.13
N ARG A 45 -7.06 6.31 46.77
CA ARG A 45 -6.05 5.40 46.21
C ARG A 45 -6.63 4.57 45.06
N ILE A 46 -7.78 3.93 45.28
CA ILE A 46 -8.47 3.10 44.28
C ILE A 46 -8.82 3.94 43.03
N GLU A 47 -9.35 5.15 43.20
CA GLU A 47 -9.66 6.04 42.07
C GLU A 47 -8.39 6.50 41.32
N ARG A 48 -7.29 6.78 42.04
CA ARG A 48 -5.98 7.08 41.41
C ARG A 48 -5.41 5.88 40.66
N GLU A 49 -5.61 4.66 41.14
CA GLU A 49 -5.16 3.44 40.46
C GLU A 49 -6.03 3.14 39.24
N TYR A 50 -7.36 3.26 39.36
CA TYR A 50 -8.29 3.11 38.25
C TYR A 50 -8.05 4.15 37.14
N THR A 51 -7.89 5.43 37.49
CA THR A 51 -7.62 6.49 36.51
C THR A 51 -6.23 6.36 35.87
N LYS A 52 -5.21 5.89 36.59
CA LYS A 52 -3.90 5.53 36.00
C LYS A 52 -4.03 4.34 35.05
N ALA A 53 -4.74 3.28 35.43
CA ALA A 53 -4.96 2.10 34.61
C ALA A 53 -5.76 2.41 33.33
N ALA A 54 -6.79 3.26 33.43
CA ALA A 54 -7.56 3.74 32.30
C ALA A 54 -6.68 4.55 31.33
N LYS A 55 -5.91 5.54 31.83
CA LYS A 55 -4.96 6.32 31.02
C LYS A 55 -3.85 5.47 30.40
N ALA A 56 -3.40 4.41 31.08
CA ALA A 56 -2.44 3.46 30.53
C ALA A 56 -3.03 2.68 29.35
N LYS A 57 -4.23 2.12 29.50
CA LYS A 57 -4.95 1.39 28.44
C LYS A 57 -5.32 2.30 27.25
N GLU A 58 -5.68 3.55 27.51
CA GLU A 58 -5.95 4.54 26.46
C GLU A 58 -4.67 4.90 25.69
N LYS A 59 -3.56 5.13 26.39
CA LYS A 59 -2.24 5.37 25.77
C LYS A 59 -1.73 4.16 24.99
N GLU A 60 -2.03 2.95 25.42
CA GLU A 60 -1.73 1.70 24.71
C GLU A 60 -2.53 1.62 23.41
N LYS A 61 -3.87 1.74 23.47
CA LYS A 61 -4.74 1.79 22.28
C LYS A 61 -4.34 2.89 21.30
N ALA A 62 -4.01 4.09 21.79
CA ALA A 62 -3.58 5.20 20.96
C ALA A 62 -2.23 4.92 20.25
N LYS A 63 -1.30 4.22 20.91
CA LYS A 63 -0.06 3.74 20.27
C LYS A 63 -0.34 2.68 19.21
N ASP A 64 -1.26 1.76 19.45
CA ASP A 64 -1.60 0.72 18.47
C ASP A 64 -2.25 1.33 17.22
N ILE A 65 -3.20 2.25 17.40
CA ILE A 65 -3.80 3.02 16.29
C ILE A 65 -2.72 3.81 15.54
N ALA A 66 -1.85 4.55 16.25
CA ALA A 66 -0.78 5.33 15.62
C ALA A 66 0.27 4.47 14.90
N ARG A 67 0.58 3.28 15.41
CA ARG A 67 1.48 2.31 14.77
C ARG A 67 0.89 1.76 13.47
N VAL A 68 -0.42 1.54 13.45
CA VAL A 68 -1.10 0.93 12.31
C VAL A 68 -1.43 1.96 11.23
N ASN A 69 -1.71 3.22 11.61
CA ASN A 69 -2.01 4.32 10.70
C ASN A 69 -0.76 5.02 10.11
N ILE A 70 0.33 4.27 9.94
CA ILE A 70 1.51 4.68 9.17
C ILE A 70 1.20 4.45 7.68
N ASP A 71 1.76 5.27 6.79
CA ASP A 71 1.58 5.13 5.34
C ASP A 71 2.08 3.77 4.82
N ARG A 72 1.13 2.88 4.59
CA ARG A 72 1.33 1.50 4.11
C ARG A 72 1.64 1.42 2.60
N THR A 73 1.55 2.52 1.85
CA THR A 73 1.98 2.54 0.44
C THR A 73 3.50 2.37 0.30
N LYS A 74 4.26 2.59 1.39
CA LYS A 74 5.70 2.38 1.44
C LYS A 74 6.06 0.89 1.59
N PRO A 75 7.05 0.39 0.83
CA PRO A 75 7.49 -0.99 0.97
C PRO A 75 8.05 -1.32 2.35
N GLU A 76 8.75 -0.40 3.02
CA GLU A 76 9.32 -0.63 4.37
C GLU A 76 8.24 -1.02 5.42
N VAL A 77 7.01 -0.56 5.23
CA VAL A 77 5.88 -0.79 6.13
C VAL A 77 5.07 -2.04 5.73
N SER A 78 5.04 -2.36 4.43
CA SER A 78 4.22 -3.43 3.88
C SER A 78 4.95 -4.76 3.68
N LEU A 79 6.26 -4.75 3.45
CA LEU A 79 7.10 -5.96 3.34
C LEU A 79 7.04 -6.88 4.58
N PRO A 80 7.06 -6.39 5.84
CA PRO A 80 7.06 -7.27 7.02
C PRO A 80 5.76 -8.08 7.22
N GLU A 81 4.67 -7.66 6.56
CA GLU A 81 3.41 -8.39 6.50
C GLU A 81 3.44 -9.52 5.45
N MET A 82 4.36 -9.47 4.49
CA MET A 82 4.51 -10.48 3.44
C MET A 82 5.22 -11.75 3.93
N THR A 83 4.88 -12.88 3.31
CA THR A 83 5.59 -14.15 3.41
C THR A 83 5.65 -14.78 2.02
N VAL A 84 6.85 -14.97 1.49
CA VAL A 84 7.08 -15.58 0.18
C VAL A 84 7.12 -17.09 0.33
N LEU A 85 6.31 -17.80 -0.45
CA LEU A 85 6.32 -19.26 -0.52
C LEU A 85 7.20 -19.68 -1.71
N LEU A 86 8.39 -20.20 -1.41
CA LEU A 86 9.34 -20.70 -2.40
C LEU A 86 9.09 -22.19 -2.66
N PRO A 87 8.94 -22.63 -3.92
CA PRO A 87 8.71 -24.04 -4.22
C PRO A 87 9.96 -24.85 -3.95
N ASP A 88 9.79 -26.05 -3.40
CA ASP A 88 10.87 -27.04 -3.18
C ASP A 88 11.60 -27.44 -4.47
N ILE A 89 10.87 -27.55 -5.59
CA ILE A 89 11.35 -27.86 -6.94
C ILE A 89 12.18 -26.70 -7.57
N LEU A 90 12.28 -25.53 -6.94
CA LEU A 90 13.08 -24.40 -7.47
C LEU A 90 14.56 -24.79 -7.59
N ASP A 91 15.21 -24.34 -8.66
CA ASP A 91 16.66 -24.51 -8.84
C ASP A 91 17.44 -24.02 -7.60
N ALA A 92 18.39 -24.83 -7.12
CA ALA A 92 19.09 -24.57 -5.86
C ALA A 92 19.90 -23.26 -5.87
N ALA A 93 20.47 -22.87 -7.02
CA ALA A 93 21.22 -21.62 -7.13
C ALA A 93 20.29 -20.41 -7.14
N VAL A 94 19.13 -20.50 -7.82
CA VAL A 94 18.09 -19.47 -7.76
C VAL A 94 17.51 -19.37 -6.35
N LYS A 95 17.18 -20.49 -5.72
CA LYS A 95 16.57 -20.58 -4.38
C LYS A 95 17.46 -19.93 -3.32
N GLY A 96 18.73 -20.32 -3.23
CA GLY A 96 19.67 -19.78 -2.24
C GLY A 96 19.99 -18.28 -2.42
N GLN A 97 19.98 -17.79 -3.67
CA GLN A 97 20.10 -16.35 -3.94
C GLN A 97 18.80 -15.59 -3.64
N THR A 98 17.65 -16.23 -3.81
CA THR A 98 16.33 -15.65 -3.52
C THR A 98 16.11 -15.53 -2.01
N THR A 99 16.47 -16.55 -1.20
CA THR A 99 16.40 -16.43 0.26
C THR A 99 17.30 -15.30 0.75
N PHE A 100 18.57 -15.24 0.32
CA PHE A 100 19.48 -14.16 0.68
C PHE A 100 18.94 -12.76 0.30
N ALA A 101 18.33 -12.62 -0.89
CA ALA A 101 17.73 -11.36 -1.33
C ALA A 101 16.42 -10.99 -0.58
N LEU A 102 15.72 -11.95 0.00
CA LEU A 102 14.54 -11.72 0.83
C LEU A 102 14.92 -11.41 2.29
N ASP A 103 15.97 -12.05 2.80
CA ASP A 103 16.56 -11.80 4.12
C ASP A 103 17.13 -10.37 4.21
N ASP A 104 17.83 -9.90 3.17
CA ASP A 104 18.34 -8.52 3.06
C ASP A 104 17.21 -7.47 3.09
N LEU A 105 16.02 -7.82 2.58
CA LEU A 105 14.81 -7.01 2.66
C LEU A 105 14.01 -7.19 3.98
N GLY A 106 14.44 -8.08 4.87
CA GLY A 106 13.69 -8.43 6.09
C GLY A 106 12.33 -9.09 5.83
N CYS A 107 12.14 -9.68 4.64
CA CYS A 107 10.90 -10.34 4.25
C CYS A 107 10.90 -11.80 4.69
N LYS A 108 9.78 -12.28 5.24
CA LYS A 108 9.65 -13.70 5.61
C LYS A 108 9.59 -14.56 4.36
N HIS A 109 10.21 -15.74 4.41
CA HIS A 109 10.07 -16.77 3.40
C HIS A 109 9.81 -18.14 4.04
N THR A 110 9.16 -19.03 3.31
CA THR A 110 8.88 -20.40 3.73
C THR A 110 8.90 -21.30 2.50
N GLU A 111 9.31 -22.56 2.65
CA GLU A 111 9.28 -23.53 1.56
C GLU A 111 7.90 -24.20 1.49
N TRP A 112 7.44 -24.51 0.27
CA TRP A 112 6.21 -25.29 0.06
C TRP A 112 6.44 -26.41 -0.95
N ALA A 113 5.80 -27.56 -0.72
CA ALA A 113 5.85 -28.71 -1.61
C ALA A 113 5.04 -28.42 -2.89
N ALA A 114 5.72 -28.21 -4.00
CA ALA A 114 5.11 -27.79 -5.25
C ALA A 114 4.66 -28.99 -6.11
N THR A 115 3.46 -28.89 -6.69
CA THR A 115 2.92 -29.95 -7.55
C THR A 115 3.45 -29.81 -8.97
N GLY A 116 4.70 -30.25 -9.20
CA GLY A 116 5.30 -30.39 -10.54
C GLY A 116 5.76 -29.10 -11.23
N MET A 117 5.34 -27.92 -10.77
CA MET A 117 5.70 -26.62 -11.36
C MET A 117 6.39 -25.70 -10.34
N PRO A 118 7.52 -25.03 -10.68
CA PRO A 118 8.23 -24.12 -9.79
C PRO A 118 7.52 -22.76 -9.68
N VAL A 119 6.38 -22.75 -8.98
CA VAL A 119 5.57 -21.56 -8.72
C VAL A 119 5.88 -20.94 -7.35
N VAL A 120 6.32 -19.69 -7.37
CA VAL A 120 6.43 -18.81 -6.19
C VAL A 120 5.06 -18.16 -5.93
N LYS A 121 4.64 -18.14 -4.66
CA LYS A 121 3.41 -17.50 -4.21
C LYS A 121 3.70 -16.49 -3.11
N TRP A 122 2.74 -15.62 -2.82
CA TRP A 122 2.82 -14.65 -1.74
C TRP A 122 1.61 -14.75 -0.83
N ASN A 123 1.88 -14.76 0.47
CA ASN A 123 0.87 -14.61 1.51
C ASN A 123 1.11 -13.30 2.26
N ARG A 124 0.04 -12.66 2.75
CA ARG A 124 0.10 -11.48 3.60
C ARG A 124 -0.60 -11.73 4.93
N THR A 125 0.11 -11.53 6.02
CA THR A 125 -0.46 -11.50 7.38
C THR A 125 -1.02 -10.12 7.67
N VAL A 126 -2.33 -9.95 7.43
CA VAL A 126 -3.03 -8.68 7.68
C VAL A 126 -3.36 -8.56 9.17
N THR A 127 -2.85 -7.51 9.82
CA THR A 127 -3.07 -7.22 11.26
C THR A 127 -4.00 -6.02 11.50
N SER A 128 -4.60 -5.48 10.45
CA SER A 128 -5.44 -4.28 10.52
C SER A 128 -6.37 -4.12 9.33
N ARG A 129 -7.48 -3.43 9.54
CA ARG A 129 -8.46 -3.09 8.50
C ARG A 129 -8.63 -1.57 8.42
N PHE A 130 -8.60 -1.02 7.21
CA PHE A 130 -8.96 0.37 6.96
C PHE A 130 -10.45 0.60 7.24
N ASN A 131 -10.79 1.61 8.04
CA ASN A 131 -12.16 2.06 8.25
C ASN A 131 -12.39 3.36 7.44
N PRO A 132 -13.23 3.34 6.38
CA PRO A 132 -13.45 4.50 5.53
C PRO A 132 -14.28 5.61 6.20
N GLU A 133 -15.00 5.32 7.29
CA GLU A 133 -15.76 6.35 8.03
C GLU A 133 -14.86 7.25 8.89
N THR A 134 -13.68 6.74 9.28
CA THR A 134 -12.75 7.41 10.18
C THR A 134 -11.40 7.76 9.54
N ASP A 135 -11.17 7.34 8.29
CA ASP A 135 -9.90 7.46 7.54
C ASP A 135 -8.68 6.90 8.33
N ILE A 136 -8.94 5.86 9.14
CA ILE A 136 -7.96 5.27 10.07
C ILE A 136 -7.93 3.76 9.88
N TRP A 137 -6.72 3.19 9.98
CA TRP A 137 -6.54 1.74 10.09
C TRP A 137 -6.77 1.24 11.52
N GLU A 138 -7.77 0.39 11.70
CA GLU A 138 -8.10 -0.27 12.96
C GLU A 138 -7.29 -1.57 13.14
N PRO A 139 -6.66 -1.82 14.30
CA PRO A 139 -6.06 -3.11 14.61
C PRO A 139 -7.07 -4.27 14.56
N MET A 140 -6.64 -5.42 14.03
CA MET A 140 -7.44 -6.64 13.90
C MET A 140 -6.60 -7.85 14.34
N ARG A 141 -7.25 -8.96 14.71
CA ARG A 141 -6.58 -10.26 14.83
C ARG A 141 -5.84 -10.55 13.52
N ALA A 142 -4.58 -11.00 13.63
CA ALA A 142 -3.78 -11.40 12.47
C ALA A 142 -4.51 -12.47 11.64
N VAL A 143 -4.70 -12.20 10.34
CA VAL A 143 -5.26 -13.14 9.37
C VAL A 143 -4.33 -13.22 8.17
N THR A 144 -3.85 -14.41 7.86
CA THR A 144 -3.10 -14.68 6.63
C THR A 144 -4.06 -14.77 5.45
N LYS A 145 -3.76 -14.03 4.38
CA LYS A 145 -4.46 -14.07 3.09
C LYS A 145 -3.47 -14.40 1.99
N GLU A 146 -3.91 -15.14 0.98
CA GLU A 146 -3.15 -15.36 -0.25
C GLU A 146 -3.26 -14.11 -1.14
N GLU A 147 -2.16 -13.74 -1.81
CA GLU A 147 -2.16 -12.68 -2.81
C GLU A 147 -2.67 -13.18 -4.16
N LYS A 148 -3.18 -12.26 -4.98
CA LYS A 148 -3.70 -12.58 -6.31
C LYS A 148 -2.61 -12.77 -7.37
N GLN A 149 -1.33 -12.73 -7.01
CA GLN A 149 -0.22 -12.87 -7.94
C GLN A 149 0.51 -14.19 -7.70
N ILE A 150 0.85 -14.89 -8.78
CA ILE A 150 1.79 -16.02 -8.76
C ILE A 150 2.92 -15.74 -9.75
N LEU A 151 4.10 -16.30 -9.47
CA LEU A 151 5.24 -16.22 -10.37
C LEU A 151 5.74 -17.62 -10.68
N ILE A 152 5.86 -17.94 -11.97
CA ILE A 152 6.50 -19.18 -12.41
C ILE A 152 7.91 -18.90 -12.92
N TYR A 153 8.87 -19.70 -12.47
CA TYR A 153 10.25 -19.67 -12.95
C TYR A 153 10.44 -20.69 -14.08
N VAL A 154 10.93 -20.26 -15.24
CA VAL A 154 11.19 -21.14 -16.39
C VAL A 154 12.59 -20.88 -16.96
N PRO A 155 13.50 -21.87 -16.99
CA PRO A 155 14.78 -21.72 -17.67
C PRO A 155 14.57 -21.72 -19.18
N ALA A 156 15.34 -20.93 -19.92
CA ALA A 156 15.18 -20.76 -21.37
C ALA A 156 15.14 -22.08 -22.15
N LYS A 157 15.92 -23.09 -21.75
CA LYS A 157 15.88 -24.43 -22.37
C LYS A 157 14.49 -25.05 -22.35
N LYS A 158 13.85 -25.10 -21.16
CA LYS A 158 12.47 -25.61 -21.04
C LYS A 158 11.49 -24.74 -21.83
N PHE A 159 11.68 -23.41 -21.84
CA PHE A 159 10.82 -22.52 -22.63
C PHE A 159 10.89 -22.83 -24.14
N ILE A 160 12.10 -23.00 -24.68
CA ILE A 160 12.34 -23.36 -26.09
C ILE A 160 11.76 -24.75 -26.40
N GLU A 161 11.95 -25.72 -25.51
CA GLU A 161 11.39 -27.07 -25.64
C GLU A 161 9.85 -27.04 -25.72
N MET A 162 9.18 -26.21 -24.92
CA MET A 162 7.71 -26.04 -24.96
C MET A 162 7.22 -25.18 -26.14
N ALA A 163 8.05 -24.28 -26.68
CA ALA A 163 7.73 -23.46 -27.87
C ALA A 163 7.84 -24.27 -29.17
N LEU A 164 8.76 -25.25 -29.21
CA LEU A 164 8.95 -26.16 -30.35
C LEU A 164 8.17 -27.47 -30.20
N ALA A 165 7.41 -27.64 -29.11
CA ALA A 165 6.61 -28.82 -28.86
C ALA A 165 5.45 -28.93 -29.85
N THR A 166 5.30 -30.09 -30.48
CA THR A 166 4.09 -30.44 -31.25
C THR A 166 2.91 -30.70 -30.29
N GLU A 167 1.67 -30.63 -30.79
CA GLU A 167 0.42 -30.73 -30.00
C GLU A 167 0.31 -31.97 -29.07
N GLN A 168 1.11 -33.02 -29.30
CA GLN A 168 1.15 -34.22 -28.47
C GLN A 168 2.06 -34.11 -27.22
N GLN A 169 2.80 -33.01 -27.04
CA GLN A 169 3.67 -32.75 -25.88
C GLN A 169 3.20 -31.51 -25.08
N GLU A 170 3.78 -31.29 -23.89
CA GLU A 170 3.51 -30.11 -23.06
C GLU A 170 3.97 -28.84 -23.79
N ASN A 171 3.04 -28.25 -24.56
CA ASN A 171 3.23 -26.94 -25.19
C ASN A 171 2.90 -25.80 -24.20
N ILE A 172 3.24 -24.57 -24.58
CA ILE A 172 3.08 -23.39 -23.72
C ILE A 172 1.60 -23.16 -23.32
N ASP A 173 0.64 -23.37 -24.23
CA ASP A 173 -0.78 -23.16 -23.94
C ASP A 173 -1.35 -24.18 -22.93
N SER A 174 -0.98 -25.46 -23.05
CA SER A 174 -1.37 -26.50 -22.09
C SER A 174 -0.75 -26.28 -20.72
N HIS A 175 0.50 -25.79 -20.68
CA HIS A 175 1.19 -25.40 -19.46
C HIS A 175 0.49 -24.25 -18.73
N ILE A 176 0.10 -23.19 -19.46
CA ILE A 176 -0.65 -22.06 -18.87
C ILE A 176 -2.08 -22.47 -18.49
N THR A 177 -2.72 -23.33 -19.28
CA THR A 177 -4.06 -23.85 -18.96
C THR A 177 -4.01 -24.63 -17.64
N SER A 178 -2.98 -25.45 -17.44
CA SER A 178 -2.73 -26.15 -16.17
C SER A 178 -2.52 -25.17 -15.00
N LEU A 179 -1.75 -24.10 -15.20
CA LEU A 179 -1.57 -23.04 -14.20
C LEU A 179 -2.88 -22.32 -13.88
N LYS A 180 -3.69 -21.96 -14.88
CA LYS A 180 -5.00 -21.31 -14.69
C LYS A 180 -6.02 -22.25 -14.03
N MET A 181 -5.97 -23.55 -14.29
CA MET A 181 -6.78 -24.55 -13.58
C MET A 181 -6.36 -24.69 -12.11
N GLN A 182 -5.06 -24.65 -11.81
CA GLN A 182 -4.56 -24.70 -10.43
C GLN A 182 -4.78 -23.39 -9.66
N PHE A 183 -4.78 -22.24 -10.36
CA PHE A 183 -4.82 -20.90 -9.78
C PHE A 183 -5.83 -19.97 -10.51
N PRO A 184 -7.13 -20.28 -10.52
CA PRO A 184 -8.13 -19.64 -11.40
C PRO A 184 -8.33 -18.14 -11.17
N SER A 185 -8.03 -17.64 -9.97
CA SER A 185 -8.20 -16.23 -9.58
C SER A 185 -6.90 -15.42 -9.55
N HIS A 186 -5.79 -15.95 -10.07
CA HIS A 186 -4.46 -15.33 -9.95
C HIS A 186 -3.92 -14.78 -11.28
N SER A 187 -3.32 -13.60 -11.22
CA SER A 187 -2.50 -13.02 -12.28
C SER A 187 -1.13 -13.70 -12.30
N ILE A 188 -0.68 -14.10 -13.50
CA ILE A 188 0.55 -14.88 -13.69
C ILE A 188 1.70 -13.97 -14.11
N ILE A 189 2.82 -14.08 -13.40
CA ILE A 189 4.12 -13.52 -13.76
C ILE A 189 5.00 -14.66 -14.28
N TYR A 190 5.53 -14.53 -15.49
CA TYR A 190 6.31 -15.58 -16.16
C TYR A 190 7.77 -15.15 -16.27
N LEU A 191 8.62 -15.72 -15.42
CA LEU A 191 10.01 -15.33 -15.25
C LEU A 191 10.94 -16.26 -16.04
N ILE A 192 11.43 -15.79 -17.19
CA ILE A 192 12.27 -16.60 -18.09
C ILE A 192 13.75 -16.26 -17.94
N GLU A 193 14.53 -17.21 -17.45
CA GLU A 193 15.98 -17.05 -17.28
C GLU A 193 16.78 -17.49 -18.52
N GLY A 194 17.65 -16.61 -19.02
CA GLY A 194 18.65 -16.91 -20.04
C GLY A 194 18.20 -16.67 -21.49
N LEU A 195 16.91 -16.39 -21.75
CA LEU A 195 16.36 -16.35 -23.11
C LEU A 195 16.97 -15.22 -23.97
N THR A 196 17.32 -14.09 -23.36
CA THR A 196 17.97 -12.97 -24.06
C THR A 196 19.41 -13.28 -24.48
N ALA A 197 20.12 -14.08 -23.68
CA ALA A 197 21.45 -14.57 -24.02
C ALA A 197 21.39 -15.61 -25.15
N TRP A 198 20.38 -16.49 -25.13
CA TRP A 198 20.10 -17.45 -26.19
C TRP A 198 19.75 -16.76 -27.52
N ARG A 199 18.78 -15.83 -27.55
CA ARG A 199 18.41 -15.07 -28.76
C ARG A 199 19.59 -14.28 -29.33
N ARG A 200 20.42 -13.67 -28.47
CA ARG A 200 21.68 -13.03 -28.92
C ARG A 200 22.66 -14.03 -29.54
N HIS A 201 22.77 -15.24 -29.01
CA HIS A 201 23.63 -16.28 -29.59
C HIS A 201 23.09 -16.74 -30.95
N ASN A 202 21.77 -16.96 -31.06
CA ASN A 202 21.09 -17.30 -32.30
C ASN A 202 21.33 -16.25 -33.40
N ARG A 203 21.03 -14.98 -33.11
CA ARG A 203 21.22 -13.89 -34.07
C ARG A 203 22.67 -13.76 -34.53
N ASN A 204 23.64 -13.98 -33.66
CA ASN A 204 25.07 -14.01 -34.04
C ASN A 204 25.42 -15.18 -34.98
N ILE A 205 24.70 -16.31 -34.91
CA ILE A 205 24.83 -17.44 -35.83
C ILE A 205 24.20 -17.08 -37.18
N SER A 206 22.96 -16.59 -37.20
CA SER A 206 22.27 -16.12 -38.42
C SER A 206 23.04 -15.01 -39.16
N ASP A 207 23.53 -13.99 -38.45
CA ASP A 207 24.37 -12.91 -39.01
C ASP A 207 25.66 -13.45 -39.68
N ARG A 208 26.24 -14.54 -39.15
CA ARG A 208 27.42 -15.18 -39.73
C ARG A 208 27.07 -15.97 -40.98
N GLN A 209 25.95 -16.70 -40.98
CA GLN A 209 25.44 -17.41 -42.15
C GLN A 209 25.14 -16.43 -43.29
N TYR A 210 24.40 -15.35 -43.01
CA TYR A 210 24.07 -14.32 -44.01
C TYR A 210 25.34 -13.72 -44.62
N LYS A 211 26.31 -13.32 -43.78
CA LYS A 211 27.61 -12.81 -44.25
C LYS A 211 28.41 -13.86 -45.02
N ALA A 212 28.30 -15.14 -44.68
CA ALA A 212 28.93 -16.22 -45.45
C ALA A 212 28.27 -16.40 -46.82
N ALA A 213 26.94 -16.46 -46.88
CA ALA A 213 26.14 -16.59 -48.10
C ALA A 213 26.40 -15.44 -49.09
N VAL A 214 26.32 -14.18 -48.61
CA VAL A 214 26.60 -12.99 -49.42
C VAL A 214 28.03 -13.02 -49.97
N ARG A 215 29.03 -13.41 -49.15
CA ARG A 215 30.41 -13.57 -49.64
C ARG A 215 30.53 -14.68 -50.67
N SER A 216 29.91 -15.85 -50.48
CA SER A 216 29.97 -16.93 -51.47
C SER A 216 29.29 -16.60 -52.80
N HIS A 217 28.27 -15.73 -52.80
CA HIS A 217 27.70 -15.21 -54.05
C HIS A 217 28.63 -14.24 -54.78
N ILE A 218 29.51 -13.53 -54.06
CA ILE A 218 30.52 -12.63 -54.64
C ILE A 218 31.79 -13.40 -55.08
N SER A 219 32.19 -14.42 -54.33
CA SER A 219 33.39 -15.24 -54.58
C SER A 219 33.07 -16.56 -55.28
N SER A 220 32.33 -16.49 -56.39
CA SER A 220 31.78 -17.66 -57.09
C SER A 220 32.85 -18.48 -57.82
N GLU A 221 33.62 -19.31 -57.11
CA GLU A 221 34.33 -20.50 -57.64
C GLU A 221 34.87 -21.39 -56.49
N ILE A 222 34.87 -22.72 -56.69
CA ILE A 222 35.32 -23.79 -55.77
C ILE A 222 34.39 -24.10 -54.56
N PRO A 223 33.52 -25.14 -54.64
CA PRO A 223 32.72 -25.60 -53.52
C PRO A 223 33.49 -26.57 -52.59
N THR A 224 33.65 -26.23 -51.32
CA THR A 224 34.25 -27.11 -50.30
C THR A 224 33.20 -27.82 -49.45
N THR A 225 33.31 -29.16 -49.36
CA THR A 225 32.30 -30.07 -48.77
C THR A 225 32.01 -29.86 -47.28
N ALA A 226 32.84 -29.11 -46.55
CA ALA A 226 32.65 -28.80 -45.13
C ALA A 226 31.41 -27.92 -44.86
N GLN A 227 31.01 -27.07 -45.81
CA GLN A 227 29.92 -26.10 -45.62
C GLN A 227 28.55 -26.74 -45.38
N ARG A 228 28.30 -27.91 -46.01
CA ARG A 228 26.97 -28.56 -45.98
C ARG A 228 26.58 -29.10 -44.60
N LYS A 229 27.54 -29.41 -43.73
CA LYS A 229 27.30 -29.99 -42.40
C LYS A 229 27.09 -28.95 -41.30
N GLN A 230 27.54 -27.71 -41.51
CA GLN A 230 27.20 -26.59 -40.62
C GLN A 230 25.78 -26.09 -40.91
N LYS A 231 25.43 -25.85 -42.18
CA LYS A 231 24.14 -25.28 -42.61
C LYS A 231 22.90 -25.92 -41.96
N ALA A 232 22.85 -27.25 -41.89
CA ALA A 232 21.70 -27.98 -41.32
C ALA A 232 21.53 -27.85 -39.79
N LYS A 233 22.59 -27.54 -39.04
CA LYS A 233 22.50 -27.25 -37.58
C LYS A 233 22.07 -25.81 -37.30
N ASP A 234 22.18 -24.98 -38.32
CA ASP A 234 22.19 -23.53 -38.29
C ASP A 234 20.84 -22.97 -38.80
N GLU A 235 20.17 -23.67 -39.73
CA GLU A 235 18.80 -23.40 -40.20
C GLU A 235 17.76 -23.60 -39.08
N GLY A 236 17.81 -24.73 -38.36
CA GLY A 236 16.89 -25.02 -37.25
C GLY A 236 17.05 -24.12 -36.01
N TYR A 237 18.04 -23.21 -36.00
CA TYR A 237 18.16 -22.17 -34.98
C TYR A 237 17.33 -20.92 -35.37
N VAL A 238 17.16 -20.63 -36.66
CA VAL A 238 16.38 -19.48 -37.16
C VAL A 238 14.88 -19.77 -37.04
N GLU A 239 14.44 -20.95 -37.48
CA GLU A 239 13.04 -21.41 -37.34
C GLU A 239 12.60 -21.43 -35.86
N ALA A 240 13.52 -21.70 -34.95
CA ALA A 240 13.27 -21.62 -33.51
C ALA A 240 13.11 -20.19 -32.97
N ASP A 241 13.71 -19.16 -33.60
CA ASP A 241 13.54 -17.76 -33.16
C ASP A 241 12.10 -17.29 -33.41
N GLU A 242 11.55 -17.59 -34.60
CA GLU A 242 10.18 -17.21 -34.99
C GLU A 242 9.15 -17.88 -34.07
N ALA A 243 9.26 -19.20 -33.85
CA ALA A 243 8.40 -19.92 -32.92
C ALA A 243 8.48 -19.40 -31.46
N ILE A 244 9.64 -18.89 -31.03
CA ILE A 244 9.82 -18.29 -29.70
C ILE A 244 9.15 -16.92 -29.59
N GLU A 245 9.27 -16.05 -30.59
CA GLU A 245 8.61 -14.75 -30.58
C GLU A 245 7.08 -14.90 -30.67
N ASP A 246 6.57 -15.81 -31.51
CA ASP A 246 5.15 -16.14 -31.59
C ASP A 246 4.62 -16.70 -30.26
N ALA A 247 5.38 -17.57 -29.59
CA ALA A 247 5.03 -18.08 -28.25
C ALA A 247 5.03 -16.98 -27.17
N LEU A 248 5.98 -16.05 -27.20
CA LEU A 248 6.00 -14.88 -26.30
C LEU A 248 4.82 -13.94 -26.57
N LEU A 249 4.45 -13.75 -27.84
CA LEU A 249 3.28 -12.96 -28.22
C LEU A 249 1.97 -13.64 -27.77
N GLY A 250 1.85 -14.95 -27.96
CA GLY A 250 0.73 -15.76 -27.48
C GLY A 250 0.54 -15.68 -25.97
N LEU A 251 1.64 -15.82 -25.20
CA LEU A 251 1.65 -15.62 -23.73
C LEU A 251 1.04 -14.27 -23.32
N GLN A 252 1.43 -13.19 -24.00
CA GLN A 252 1.02 -11.83 -23.63
C GLN A 252 -0.40 -11.50 -24.11
N VAL A 253 -0.77 -11.92 -25.32
CA VAL A 253 -2.05 -11.56 -25.98
C VAL A 253 -3.18 -12.52 -25.63
N LEU A 254 -2.96 -13.84 -25.72
CA LEU A 254 -4.01 -14.84 -25.50
C LEU A 254 -4.21 -15.15 -24.01
N HIS A 255 -3.13 -15.09 -23.23
CA HIS A 255 -3.17 -15.50 -21.83
C HIS A 255 -3.09 -14.36 -20.80
N GLU A 256 -2.85 -13.12 -21.24
CA GLU A 256 -2.71 -11.92 -20.39
C GLU A 256 -1.61 -12.06 -19.31
N VAL A 257 -0.52 -12.77 -19.66
CA VAL A 257 0.57 -13.09 -18.73
C VAL A 257 1.63 -11.98 -18.74
N TYR A 258 2.10 -11.57 -17.56
CA TYR A 258 3.21 -10.62 -17.46
C TYR A 258 4.55 -11.34 -17.59
N ILE A 259 5.21 -11.18 -18.73
CA ILE A 259 6.50 -11.82 -19.02
C ILE A 259 7.66 -10.94 -18.54
N HIS A 260 8.62 -11.55 -17.85
CA HIS A 260 9.88 -10.90 -17.49
C HIS A 260 11.09 -11.77 -17.81
N HIS A 261 12.16 -11.17 -18.32
CA HIS A 261 13.39 -11.87 -18.70
C HIS A 261 14.55 -11.57 -17.75
N THR A 262 15.31 -12.61 -17.37
CA THR A 262 16.55 -12.49 -16.60
C THR A 262 17.71 -13.17 -17.33
N VAL A 263 18.95 -12.86 -16.94
CA VAL A 263 20.16 -13.38 -17.60
C VAL A 263 20.86 -14.44 -16.76
N LYS A 264 20.81 -14.31 -15.43
CA LYS A 264 21.49 -15.18 -14.46
C LYS A 264 20.62 -15.42 -13.22
N PRO A 265 20.88 -16.47 -12.42
CA PRO A 265 20.18 -16.73 -11.16
C PRO A 265 20.18 -15.56 -10.18
N SER A 266 21.26 -14.76 -10.16
CA SER A 266 21.37 -13.55 -9.34
C SER A 266 20.36 -12.47 -9.71
N ASP A 267 19.98 -12.41 -10.98
CA ASP A 267 19.04 -11.42 -11.50
C ASP A 267 17.61 -11.93 -11.28
N THR A 268 17.39 -13.24 -11.46
CA THR A 268 16.16 -13.95 -11.10
C THR A 268 15.79 -13.73 -9.64
N ALA A 269 16.72 -13.93 -8.71
CA ALA A 269 16.53 -13.65 -7.28
C ALA A 269 16.17 -12.18 -7.00
N LYS A 270 16.92 -11.22 -7.57
CA LYS A 270 16.65 -9.77 -7.43
C LYS A 270 15.28 -9.38 -7.97
N TRP A 271 14.83 -10.01 -9.06
CA TRP A 271 13.51 -9.74 -9.61
C TRP A 271 12.39 -10.34 -8.76
N ILE A 272 12.55 -11.54 -8.18
CA ILE A 272 11.59 -12.08 -7.19
C ILE A 272 11.48 -11.15 -5.97
N ALA A 273 12.60 -10.66 -5.45
CA ALA A 273 12.64 -9.67 -4.37
C ALA A 273 11.92 -8.35 -4.76
N LYS A 274 12.16 -7.84 -5.98
CA LYS A 274 11.51 -6.63 -6.52
C LYS A 274 10.01 -6.81 -6.79
N PHE A 275 9.56 -7.99 -7.23
CA PHE A 275 8.13 -8.30 -7.34
C PHE A 275 7.49 -8.36 -5.96
N THR A 276 8.16 -8.94 -4.97
CA THR A 276 7.70 -8.95 -3.57
C THR A 276 7.52 -7.53 -3.03
N LEU A 277 8.48 -6.63 -3.28
CA LEU A 277 8.40 -5.19 -2.98
C LEU A 277 7.19 -4.52 -3.64
N HIS A 278 6.93 -4.81 -4.92
CA HIS A 278 5.80 -4.23 -5.62
C HIS A 278 4.47 -4.76 -5.07
N ILE A 279 4.30 -6.08 -4.98
CA ILE A 279 3.10 -6.78 -4.51
C ILE A 279 2.74 -6.34 -3.08
N SER A 280 3.73 -6.11 -2.20
CA SER A 280 3.46 -5.61 -0.85
C SER A 280 2.69 -4.29 -0.84
N THR A 281 2.94 -3.40 -1.82
CA THR A 281 2.27 -2.09 -1.90
C THR A 281 0.89 -2.10 -2.59
N ILE A 282 0.61 -3.08 -3.46
CA ILE A 282 -0.57 -3.07 -4.35
C ILE A 282 -1.90 -2.81 -3.60
N PRO A 283 -2.26 -3.53 -2.51
CA PRO A 283 -3.55 -3.34 -1.86
C PRO A 283 -3.74 -1.95 -1.25
N TYR A 284 -2.65 -1.28 -0.83
CA TYR A 284 -2.73 0.04 -0.21
C TYR A 284 -2.83 1.15 -1.24
N MET A 285 -2.18 1.01 -2.40
CA MET A 285 -2.34 1.96 -3.52
C MET A 285 -3.81 2.07 -3.96
N TYR A 286 -4.53 0.95 -4.03
CA TYR A 286 -5.97 0.97 -4.36
C TYR A 286 -6.84 1.60 -3.27
N VAL A 287 -6.50 1.43 -1.98
CA VAL A 287 -7.20 2.13 -0.89
C VAL A 287 -6.97 3.64 -1.00
N THR A 288 -5.73 4.09 -1.23
CA THR A 288 -5.43 5.51 -1.45
C THR A 288 -6.14 6.07 -2.67
N PHE A 289 -6.29 5.32 -3.76
CA PHE A 289 -6.94 5.80 -4.98
C PHE A 289 -8.48 5.87 -4.85
N LEU A 290 -9.11 4.90 -4.18
CA LEU A 290 -10.58 4.81 -4.10
C LEU A 290 -11.19 5.73 -3.04
N PHE A 291 -10.48 6.01 -1.95
CA PHE A 291 -11.05 6.76 -0.80
C PHE A 291 -10.51 8.19 -0.65
N ARG A 292 -9.52 8.60 -1.44
CA ARG A 292 -8.90 9.93 -1.36
C ARG A 292 -9.33 10.87 -2.50
N THR A 293 -10.61 10.82 -2.87
CA THR A 293 -11.20 11.86 -3.72
C THR A 293 -11.19 13.19 -2.96
N PRO A 294 -10.71 14.30 -3.56
CA PRO A 294 -10.83 15.60 -2.91
C PRO A 294 -12.32 15.94 -2.74
N PRO A 295 -12.73 16.59 -1.63
CA PRO A 295 -14.10 17.03 -1.47
C PRO A 295 -14.47 17.96 -2.64
N PRO A 296 -15.71 17.86 -3.18
CA PRO A 296 -16.13 18.74 -4.27
C PRO A 296 -15.97 20.20 -3.83
N PRO A 297 -15.52 21.10 -4.73
CA PRO A 297 -15.35 22.51 -4.37
C PRO A 297 -16.69 23.06 -3.85
N PRO A 298 -16.67 23.91 -2.81
CA PRO A 298 -17.89 24.48 -2.27
C PRO A 298 -18.67 25.18 -3.39
N LEU A 299 -19.96 24.88 -3.50
CA LEU A 299 -20.82 25.48 -4.51
C LEU A 299 -20.71 27.01 -4.44
N PRO A 300 -20.57 27.72 -5.58
CA PRO A 300 -20.51 29.17 -5.57
C PRO A 300 -21.77 29.72 -4.90
N PRO A 301 -21.66 30.78 -4.07
CA PRO A 301 -22.82 31.37 -3.44
C PRO A 301 -23.84 31.80 -4.50
N PRO A 302 -25.15 31.66 -4.25
CA PRO A 302 -26.17 32.07 -5.20
C PRO A 302 -25.99 33.56 -5.53
N PRO A 303 -26.16 33.97 -6.80
CA PRO A 303 -25.97 35.35 -7.21
C PRO A 303 -26.87 36.27 -6.37
N SER A 304 -26.27 37.32 -5.81
CA SER A 304 -27.00 38.28 -4.99
C SER A 304 -28.15 38.90 -5.78
N PRO A 305 -29.34 39.10 -5.17
CA PRO A 305 -30.45 39.73 -5.87
C PRO A 305 -30.05 41.13 -6.37
N PRO A 306 -30.52 41.56 -7.55
CA PRO A 306 -30.11 42.82 -8.14
C PRO A 306 -30.50 43.99 -7.23
N ASN A 307 -29.56 44.91 -7.02
CA ASN A 307 -29.80 46.12 -6.23
C ASN A 307 -30.97 46.93 -6.81
N PRO A 308 -31.87 47.48 -5.97
CA PRO A 308 -32.93 48.36 -6.44
C PRO A 308 -32.33 49.64 -7.04
N PRO A 309 -32.98 50.24 -8.06
CA PRO A 309 -32.45 51.38 -8.78
C PRO A 309 -32.29 52.61 -7.88
N HIS A 310 -31.11 53.24 -7.94
CA HIS A 310 -30.83 54.51 -7.25
C HIS A 310 -31.76 55.63 -7.76
N THR A 311 -32.56 56.19 -6.86
CA THR A 311 -33.19 57.50 -7.07
C THR A 311 -32.14 58.62 -6.90
N PRO A 312 -32.02 59.56 -7.85
CA PRO A 312 -31.08 60.69 -7.73
C PRO A 312 -31.59 61.75 -6.75
N PRO A 313 -30.70 62.45 -6.01
CA PRO A 313 -31.08 63.49 -5.06
C PRO A 313 -31.45 64.82 -5.75
N PRO A 314 -32.22 65.70 -5.08
CA PRO A 314 -32.73 66.94 -5.68
C PRO A 314 -31.66 68.05 -5.77
N THR A 315 -31.70 68.78 -6.89
CA THR A 315 -30.81 69.90 -7.21
C THR A 315 -31.05 71.11 -6.29
N GLN A 316 -29.98 71.70 -5.73
CA GLN A 316 -30.05 73.02 -5.09
C GLN A 316 -29.68 74.16 -6.07
N PRO A 317 -30.30 75.35 -5.96
CA PRO A 317 -30.07 76.46 -6.89
C PRO A 317 -28.82 77.27 -6.56
N HIS A 318 -28.11 77.71 -7.61
CA HIS A 318 -26.97 78.64 -7.51
C HIS A 318 -27.42 80.05 -7.06
N GLN A 319 -26.62 80.68 -6.19
CA GLN A 319 -26.61 82.14 -6.01
C GLN A 319 -25.38 82.75 -6.71
N ASN A 320 -25.49 84.03 -7.07
CA ASN A 320 -24.76 84.62 -8.20
C ASN A 320 -23.90 85.82 -7.77
N THR A 321 -22.60 85.81 -8.07
CA THR A 321 -21.72 86.99 -8.38
C THR A 321 -21.49 88.06 -7.25
N PRO A 322 -20.56 89.05 -7.35
CA PRO A 322 -19.83 89.53 -8.54
C PRO A 322 -18.31 89.88 -8.45
N HIS A 323 -17.78 90.12 -9.65
CA HIS A 323 -16.48 90.68 -10.10
C HIS A 323 -15.75 91.75 -9.25
N THR A 324 -14.40 91.77 -9.35
CA THR A 324 -13.65 92.84 -10.08
C THR A 324 -12.17 92.43 -10.41
N PRO A 325 -11.51 93.04 -11.44
CA PRO A 325 -10.14 92.70 -11.92
C PRO A 325 -9.16 93.90 -11.72
N PRO A 326 -8.09 94.14 -12.52
CA PRO A 326 -6.94 93.34 -13.02
C PRO A 326 -5.56 93.96 -12.64
N TYR A 327 -4.41 93.32 -12.97
CA TYR A 327 -3.21 94.07 -13.43
C TYR A 327 -2.17 93.22 -14.22
N LEU A 328 -1.25 93.91 -14.92
CA LEU A 328 -0.30 93.40 -15.92
C LEU A 328 1.14 93.16 -15.38
N ALA A 329 1.98 92.55 -16.23
CA ALA A 329 3.37 92.11 -16.00
C ALA A 329 4.41 93.25 -15.85
N PRO A 330 5.72 92.93 -15.71
CA PRO A 330 6.53 92.94 -16.94
C PRO A 330 7.62 91.85 -17.09
N THR A 331 8.04 91.73 -18.34
CA THR A 331 9.15 90.97 -18.97
C THR A 331 10.50 90.90 -18.26
N ARG A 332 11.24 89.81 -18.52
CA ARG A 332 12.48 89.90 -19.32
C ARG A 332 12.66 88.67 -20.22
#